data_AF-A0A7H9FGI6-F1
#
_entry.id   AF-A0A7H9FGI6-F1
#
_cell.length_a   1.000
_cell.length_b   1.000
_cell.length_c   1.000
_cell.angle_alpha   90.00
_cell.angle_beta   90.00
_cell.angle_gamma   90.00
#
_symmetry.space_group_name_H-M   'P 1'
#
loop_
_entity.id
_entity.type
_entity.pdbx_description
1 polymer ?
#
loop_
_entity_poly.entity_id
_entity_poly.type
_entity_poly.pdbx_seq_one_letter_code
_entity_poly.pdbx_strand_id
1 'polypeptide(L)'
;MTIIAAQKRLAEFGIEEARGAFNYVDGRYVPAHSWQKGFLGVDQTFSIGLKDLSKLLLEHQSVKNRLTEGGLIYIDSHICLNEPKYVVLSEDDIPKMTYYARTHMDECCLVFEKINHNQSSSRVTFINVLNNSAELSITPSFKYPANDRNLDIESRARLLSELSSELSQALRELPYDFGSALNYLRKYRKLTNQSLSDLSLLSVEYISKLQNNHIKEPSVQTVVALCIAMSLHFQLSDELLKRAGRSLRSLSTDEDMLYNLMILSSSDYTVEDCNQILLENNLPPLTIKKDSSI
;
A
#
# COMPACT_ATOMS: atom_id res chain seq x y z
N MET A 1 13.63 -10.39 -27.74
CA MET A 1 12.68 -11.00 -26.79
C MET A 1 12.54 -10.03 -25.65
N THR A 2 11.35 -9.44 -25.44
CA THR A 2 11.11 -8.61 -24.25
C THR A 2 11.04 -9.52 -23.02
N ILE A 3 11.40 -8.99 -21.83
CA ILE A 3 11.38 -9.74 -20.56
C ILE A 3 9.99 -10.38 -20.34
N ILE A 4 8.92 -9.65 -20.65
CA ILE A 4 7.52 -10.10 -20.57
C ILE A 4 7.25 -11.30 -21.50
N ALA A 5 7.79 -11.30 -22.73
CA ALA A 5 7.60 -12.42 -23.65
C ALA A 5 8.33 -13.69 -23.18
N ALA A 6 9.50 -13.54 -22.56
CA ALA A 6 10.19 -14.65 -21.92
C ALA A 6 9.40 -15.21 -20.72
N GLN A 7 8.89 -14.32 -19.89
CA GLN A 7 8.07 -14.65 -18.71
C GLN A 7 6.83 -15.46 -19.09
N LYS A 8 6.05 -14.98 -20.08
CA LYS A 8 4.85 -15.67 -20.57
C LYS A 8 5.18 -17.06 -21.13
N ARG A 9 6.25 -17.17 -21.93
CA ARG A 9 6.66 -18.47 -22.49
C ARG A 9 7.10 -19.47 -21.41
N LEU A 10 7.83 -19.02 -20.39
CA LEU A 10 8.21 -19.90 -19.27
C LEU A 10 6.97 -20.40 -18.52
N ALA A 11 5.98 -19.54 -18.30
CA ALA A 11 4.70 -19.93 -17.72
C ALA A 11 3.94 -20.94 -18.59
N GLU A 12 3.92 -20.76 -19.92
CA GLU A 12 3.34 -21.72 -20.87
C GLU A 12 4.03 -23.09 -20.84
N PHE A 13 5.34 -23.13 -20.55
CA PHE A 13 6.10 -24.36 -20.35
C PHE A 13 5.91 -24.98 -18.95
N GLY A 14 5.03 -24.42 -18.11
CA GLY A 14 4.70 -24.95 -16.79
C GLY A 14 5.65 -24.50 -15.66
N ILE A 15 6.45 -23.47 -15.90
CA ILE A 15 7.24 -22.75 -14.88
C ILE A 15 6.42 -21.56 -14.42
N GLU A 16 5.49 -21.83 -13.49
CA GLU A 16 4.53 -20.83 -13.01
C GLU A 16 5.21 -19.69 -12.25
N GLU A 17 6.31 -19.97 -11.56
CA GLU A 17 7.11 -19.04 -10.76
C GLU A 17 7.66 -17.90 -11.62
N ALA A 18 7.81 -18.11 -12.93
CA ALA A 18 8.17 -17.04 -13.87
C ALA A 18 7.16 -15.87 -13.79
N ARG A 19 5.88 -16.14 -13.54
CA ARG A 19 4.83 -15.11 -13.40
C ARG A 19 5.03 -14.21 -12.17
N GLY A 20 5.82 -14.63 -11.19
CA GLY A 20 6.16 -13.83 -10.02
C GLY A 20 7.44 -13.01 -10.17
N ALA A 21 8.15 -13.11 -11.30
CA ALA A 21 9.42 -12.42 -11.55
C ALA A 21 9.27 -11.21 -12.48
N PHE A 22 10.03 -10.14 -12.24
CA PHE A 22 10.05 -8.91 -13.06
C PHE A 22 8.69 -8.23 -13.24
N ASN A 23 7.80 -8.37 -12.27
CA ASN A 23 6.52 -7.67 -12.28
C ASN A 23 6.75 -6.17 -12.05
N TYR A 24 6.13 -5.33 -12.88
CA TYR A 24 6.21 -3.88 -12.79
C TYR A 24 4.82 -3.32 -12.51
N VAL A 25 4.65 -2.69 -11.35
CA VAL A 25 3.36 -2.19 -10.85
C VAL A 25 3.61 -0.77 -10.32
N ASP A 26 2.75 0.18 -10.71
CA ASP A 26 2.79 1.58 -10.26
C ASP A 26 4.18 2.23 -10.32
N GLY A 27 4.90 2.05 -11.43
CA GLY A 27 6.19 2.70 -11.65
C GLY A 27 7.39 2.03 -10.96
N ARG A 28 7.21 0.86 -10.34
CA ARG A 28 8.27 0.15 -9.62
C ARG A 28 8.26 -1.36 -9.88
N TYR A 29 9.43 -1.98 -9.71
CA TYR A 29 9.55 -3.42 -9.78
C TYR A 29 9.15 -4.04 -8.45
N VAL A 30 8.22 -4.98 -8.52
CA VAL A 30 7.80 -5.81 -7.40
C VAL A 30 8.84 -6.91 -7.18
N PRO A 31 9.27 -7.16 -5.93
CA PRO A 31 10.18 -8.25 -5.61
C PRO A 31 9.68 -9.59 -6.16
N ALA A 32 10.62 -10.39 -6.66
CA ALA A 32 10.31 -11.72 -7.16
C ALA A 32 9.68 -12.59 -6.07
N HIS A 33 8.59 -13.26 -6.41
CA HIS A 33 7.84 -14.10 -5.48
C HIS A 33 7.40 -15.41 -6.14
N SER A 34 7.09 -16.41 -5.32
CA SER A 34 6.64 -17.74 -5.73
C SER A 34 5.54 -18.25 -4.80
N TRP A 35 4.90 -19.35 -5.22
CA TRP A 35 3.79 -19.99 -4.52
C TRP A 35 3.81 -21.49 -4.81
N GLN A 36 2.97 -22.25 -4.11
CA GLN A 36 2.77 -23.66 -4.39
C GLN A 36 2.28 -23.89 -5.84
N LYS A 37 3.01 -24.71 -6.60
CA LYS A 37 2.67 -25.03 -8.01
C LYS A 37 1.20 -25.45 -8.18
N GLY A 38 0.52 -24.85 -9.14
CA GLY A 38 -0.89 -25.08 -9.44
C GLY A 38 -1.87 -24.28 -8.58
N PHE A 39 -1.37 -23.40 -7.69
CA PHE A 39 -2.23 -22.58 -6.84
C PHE A 39 -2.93 -21.46 -7.62
N LEU A 40 -2.20 -20.71 -8.46
CA LEU A 40 -2.75 -19.62 -9.25
C LEU A 40 -3.30 -20.09 -10.60
N GLY A 41 -4.55 -19.73 -10.89
CA GLY A 41 -5.13 -19.84 -12.23
C GLY A 41 -4.46 -18.93 -13.27
N VAL A 42 -4.77 -19.13 -14.55
CA VAL A 42 -4.18 -18.38 -15.68
C VAL A 42 -4.41 -16.86 -15.56
N ASP A 43 -5.62 -16.46 -15.18
CA ASP A 43 -6.00 -15.06 -15.05
C ASP A 43 -5.89 -14.53 -13.61
N GLN A 44 -5.27 -15.27 -12.69
CA GLN A 44 -5.11 -14.85 -11.29
C GLN A 44 -3.76 -14.20 -11.01
N THR A 45 -3.67 -13.38 -9.97
CA THR A 45 -2.43 -12.73 -9.52
C THR A 45 -2.51 -12.42 -8.04
N PHE A 46 -1.35 -12.26 -7.40
CA PHE A 46 -1.25 -11.70 -6.05
C PHE A 46 -1.08 -10.18 -6.07
N SER A 47 -0.46 -9.63 -7.13
CA SER A 47 -0.12 -8.21 -7.16
C SER A 47 -1.31 -7.35 -7.62
N ILE A 48 -1.54 -6.23 -6.94
CA ILE A 48 -2.57 -5.22 -7.23
C ILE A 48 -1.98 -3.81 -7.06
N GLY A 49 -2.18 -2.95 -8.06
CA GLY A 49 -1.74 -1.55 -8.01
C GLY A 49 -2.71 -0.66 -7.24
N LEU A 50 -2.30 0.57 -6.92
CA LEU A 50 -3.06 1.54 -6.13
C LEU A 50 -4.43 1.87 -6.72
N LYS A 51 -4.50 2.06 -8.04
CA LYS A 51 -5.76 2.40 -8.72
C LYS A 51 -6.80 1.29 -8.59
N ASP A 52 -6.36 0.04 -8.71
CA ASP A 52 -7.25 -1.11 -8.59
C ASP A 52 -7.54 -1.45 -7.13
N LEU A 53 -6.57 -1.22 -6.25
CA LEU A 53 -6.77 -1.31 -4.81
C LEU A 53 -7.85 -0.34 -4.34
N SER A 54 -7.84 0.92 -4.80
CA SER A 54 -8.87 1.90 -4.41
C SER A 54 -10.27 1.44 -4.81
N LYS A 55 -10.42 0.92 -6.03
CA LYS A 55 -11.67 0.32 -6.51
C LYS A 55 -12.09 -0.88 -5.67
N LEU A 56 -11.15 -1.77 -5.34
CA LEU A 56 -11.41 -2.93 -4.50
C LEU A 56 -11.91 -2.52 -3.12
N LEU A 57 -11.32 -1.50 -2.49
CA LEU A 57 -11.71 -1.03 -1.16
C LEU A 57 -13.07 -0.33 -1.14
N LEU A 58 -13.53 0.21 -2.28
CA LEU A 58 -14.88 0.73 -2.44
C LEU A 58 -15.92 -0.39 -2.58
N GLU A 59 -15.59 -1.44 -3.33
CA GLU A 59 -16.50 -2.57 -3.59
C GLU A 59 -16.56 -3.56 -2.43
N HIS A 60 -15.45 -3.77 -1.71
CA HIS A 60 -15.29 -4.81 -0.69
C HIS A 60 -14.91 -4.22 0.69
N GLN A 61 -15.95 -3.82 1.43
CA GLN A 61 -15.79 -3.22 2.77
C GLN A 61 -15.14 -4.19 3.78
N SER A 62 -15.26 -5.51 3.60
CA SER A 62 -14.63 -6.50 4.49
C SER A 62 -13.10 -6.41 4.45
N VAL A 63 -12.52 -6.41 3.25
CA VAL A 63 -11.08 -6.27 3.03
C VAL A 63 -10.58 -4.94 3.57
N LYS A 64 -11.34 -3.86 3.32
CA LYS A 64 -11.04 -2.54 3.88
C LYS A 64 -10.96 -2.57 5.41
N ASN A 65 -11.96 -3.15 6.07
CA ASN A 65 -11.97 -3.24 7.53
C ASN A 65 -10.73 -4.00 8.03
N ARG A 66 -10.37 -5.13 7.40
CA ARG A 66 -9.20 -5.93 7.78
C ARG A 66 -7.87 -5.20 7.63
N LEU A 67 -7.73 -4.36 6.61
CA LEU A 67 -6.56 -3.47 6.45
C LEU A 67 -6.54 -2.38 7.52
N THR A 68 -7.68 -1.74 7.77
CA THR A 68 -7.77 -0.65 8.77
C THR A 68 -7.61 -1.13 10.21
N GLU A 69 -8.04 -2.35 10.51
CA GLU A 69 -7.88 -3.01 11.81
C GLU A 69 -6.45 -3.55 12.02
N GLY A 70 -5.61 -3.56 10.97
CA GLY A 70 -4.22 -4.02 11.03
C GLY A 70 -4.04 -5.54 10.96
N GLY A 71 -5.09 -6.30 10.63
CA GLY A 71 -4.99 -7.75 10.39
C GLY A 71 -4.40 -8.10 9.02
N LEU A 72 -4.62 -7.22 8.04
CA LEU A 72 -3.96 -7.23 6.73
C LEU A 72 -3.05 -6.00 6.61
N ILE A 73 -2.03 -6.11 5.76
CA ILE A 73 -1.14 -5.02 5.39
C ILE A 73 -0.85 -5.05 3.89
N TYR A 74 -0.69 -3.87 3.29
CA TYR A 74 -0.31 -3.70 1.90
C TYR A 74 1.19 -3.42 1.79
N ILE A 75 1.94 -4.33 1.17
CA ILE A 75 3.41 -4.26 1.03
C ILE A 75 3.79 -4.84 -0.34
N ASP A 76 4.75 -4.22 -1.02
CA ASP A 76 5.30 -4.67 -2.30
C ASP A 76 4.20 -4.89 -3.37
N SER A 77 3.16 -4.07 -3.37
CA SER A 77 1.97 -4.25 -4.22
C SER A 77 1.14 -5.51 -3.97
N HIS A 78 1.21 -6.08 -2.76
CA HIS A 78 0.42 -7.23 -2.33
C HIS A 78 -0.37 -6.92 -1.06
N ILE A 79 -1.54 -7.54 -0.90
CA ILE A 79 -2.25 -7.56 0.39
C ILE A 79 -1.89 -8.87 1.09
N CYS A 80 -1.26 -8.79 2.26
CA CYS A 80 -0.80 -9.94 3.03
C CYS A 80 -1.25 -9.90 4.49
N LEU A 81 -1.25 -11.06 5.15
CA LEU A 81 -1.46 -11.18 6.59
C LEU A 81 -0.37 -10.45 7.37
N ASN A 82 -0.78 -9.61 8.31
CA ASN A 82 0.12 -8.89 9.19
C ASN A 82 0.52 -9.77 10.39
N GLU A 83 1.34 -10.79 10.13
CA GLU A 83 1.83 -11.74 11.13
C GLU A 83 3.37 -11.78 11.09
N PRO A 84 4.08 -11.93 12.23
CA PRO A 84 5.55 -11.95 12.27
C PRO A 84 6.20 -13.03 11.38
N LYS A 85 5.47 -14.11 11.05
CA LYS A 85 5.91 -15.13 10.10
C LYS A 85 6.10 -14.57 8.68
N TYR A 86 5.24 -13.62 8.29
CA TYR A 86 5.15 -13.10 6.93
C TYR A 86 5.69 -11.68 6.77
N VAL A 87 5.66 -10.87 7.83
CA VAL A 87 6.03 -9.45 7.82
C VAL A 87 7.09 -9.18 8.88
N VAL A 88 8.11 -8.40 8.49
CA VAL A 88 9.26 -8.02 9.32
C VAL A 88 9.54 -6.54 9.12
N LEU A 89 9.91 -5.84 10.19
CA LEU A 89 10.37 -4.46 10.12
C LEU A 89 11.82 -4.42 9.63
N SER A 90 12.10 -3.58 8.64
CA SER A 90 13.45 -3.26 8.15
C SER A 90 14.26 -2.51 9.22
N GLU A 91 15.55 -2.29 8.97
CA GLU A 91 16.40 -1.43 9.82
C GLU A 91 15.80 -0.03 10.03
N ASP A 92 15.08 0.49 9.02
CA ASP A 92 14.38 1.77 9.05
C ASP A 92 12.95 1.71 9.65
N ASP A 93 12.58 0.61 10.31
CA ASP A 93 11.24 0.40 10.90
C ASP A 93 10.07 0.36 9.88
N ILE A 94 10.40 0.19 8.59
CA ILE A 94 9.42 0.03 7.50
C ILE A 94 9.09 -1.47 7.35
N PRO A 95 7.80 -1.86 7.33
CA PRO A 95 7.41 -3.25 7.18
C PRO A 95 7.72 -3.76 5.77
N LYS A 96 8.30 -4.96 5.70
CA LYS A 96 8.69 -5.67 4.47
C LYS A 96 8.26 -7.13 4.57
N MET A 97 8.02 -7.75 3.41
CA MET A 97 7.72 -9.17 3.36
C MET A 97 8.96 -10.02 3.71
N THR A 98 8.78 -11.05 4.52
CA THR A 98 9.85 -12.02 4.80
C THR A 98 10.21 -12.81 3.53
N TYR A 99 11.39 -13.42 3.50
CA TYR A 99 11.72 -14.39 2.44
C TYR A 99 10.71 -15.55 2.39
N TYR A 100 10.21 -15.98 3.55
CA TYR A 100 9.18 -17.01 3.63
C TYR A 100 7.89 -16.58 2.93
N ALA A 101 7.37 -15.40 3.25
CA ALA A 101 6.17 -14.86 2.60
C ALA A 101 6.33 -14.79 1.08
N ARG A 102 7.46 -14.26 0.60
CA ARG A 102 7.75 -14.16 -0.84
C ARG A 102 7.84 -15.51 -1.53
N THR A 103 8.15 -16.59 -0.83
CA THR A 103 8.24 -17.93 -1.43
C THR A 103 6.97 -18.78 -1.26
N HIS A 104 6.06 -18.35 -0.39
CA HIS A 104 4.83 -19.03 0.00
C HIS A 104 3.65 -18.04 -0.03
N MET A 105 3.51 -17.29 -1.12
CA MET A 105 2.47 -16.26 -1.26
C MET A 105 1.07 -16.82 -1.09
N ASP A 106 0.87 -18.10 -1.45
CA ASP A 106 -0.38 -18.84 -1.30
C ASP A 106 -0.87 -18.98 0.15
N GLU A 107 0.01 -18.89 1.14
CA GLU A 107 -0.36 -19.01 2.55
C GLU A 107 -0.84 -17.69 3.17
N CYS A 108 -0.44 -16.54 2.61
CA CYS A 108 -0.55 -15.26 3.30
C CYS A 108 -1.11 -14.12 2.46
N CYS A 109 -1.20 -14.25 1.13
CA CYS A 109 -1.61 -13.18 0.25
C CYS A 109 -2.99 -13.41 -0.37
N LEU A 110 -3.73 -12.31 -0.53
CA LEU A 110 -5.00 -12.34 -1.25
C LEU A 110 -4.76 -12.53 -2.75
N VAL A 111 -5.67 -13.27 -3.39
CA VAL A 111 -5.65 -13.53 -4.83
C VAL A 111 -6.67 -12.64 -5.52
N PHE A 112 -6.28 -12.06 -6.65
CA PHE A 112 -7.11 -11.23 -7.51
C PHE A 112 -7.23 -11.84 -8.91
N GLU A 113 -8.39 -11.68 -9.53
CA GLU A 113 -8.66 -12.13 -10.89
C GLU A 113 -8.57 -10.96 -11.87
N LYS A 114 -7.72 -11.07 -12.89
CA LYS A 114 -7.60 -10.12 -13.99
C LYS A 114 -8.79 -10.28 -14.93
N ILE A 115 -9.56 -9.21 -15.12
CA ILE A 115 -10.57 -9.14 -16.17
C ILE A 115 -9.86 -8.71 -17.46
N ASN A 116 -9.66 -9.66 -18.37
CA ASN A 116 -9.24 -9.34 -19.72
C ASN A 116 -10.46 -8.85 -20.52
N HIS A 117 -10.51 -7.56 -20.85
CA HIS A 117 -11.48 -7.00 -21.79
C HIS A 117 -11.16 -7.38 -23.24
N ASN A 118 -11.03 -8.68 -23.54
CA ASN A 118 -10.78 -9.21 -24.88
C ASN A 118 -11.93 -10.10 -25.39
N GLN A 119 -13.17 -9.77 -25.03
CA GLN A 119 -14.36 -10.47 -25.55
C GLN A 119 -15.29 -9.54 -26.34
N SER A 120 -14.72 -8.72 -27.22
CA SER A 120 -15.48 -8.16 -28.33
C SER A 120 -14.71 -8.34 -29.64
N SER A 121 -15.03 -9.44 -30.32
CA SER A 121 -14.96 -9.64 -31.78
C SER A 121 -13.72 -9.13 -32.51
N SER A 122 -12.79 -10.03 -32.85
CA SER A 122 -12.40 -10.33 -34.25
C SER A 122 -11.02 -11.01 -34.32
N ARG A 123 -10.99 -12.20 -34.95
CA ARG A 123 -9.84 -12.89 -35.57
C ARG A 123 -8.51 -12.85 -34.81
N VAL A 124 -8.21 -13.94 -34.10
CA VAL A 124 -6.86 -14.25 -33.60
C VAL A 124 -5.91 -14.38 -34.79
N THR A 125 -5.15 -13.32 -35.10
CA THR A 125 -4.05 -13.39 -36.07
C THR A 125 -2.79 -13.92 -35.39
N PHE A 126 -1.97 -14.65 -36.14
CA PHE A 126 -0.68 -15.21 -35.69
C PHE A 126 0.26 -14.14 -35.09
N ILE A 127 0.09 -12.89 -35.52
CA ILE A 127 0.78 -11.71 -34.99
C ILE A 127 0.35 -11.40 -33.55
N ASN A 128 -0.91 -11.59 -33.14
CA ASN A 128 -1.36 -11.37 -31.75
C ASN A 128 -0.81 -12.42 -30.78
N VAL A 129 -0.54 -13.63 -31.29
CA VAL A 129 0.11 -14.71 -30.51
C VAL A 129 1.60 -14.44 -30.32
N LEU A 130 2.27 -13.83 -31.31
CA LEU A 130 3.70 -13.53 -31.27
C LEU A 130 4.04 -12.15 -30.68
N ASN A 131 3.22 -11.14 -30.92
CA ASN A 131 3.32 -9.78 -30.41
C ASN A 131 2.36 -9.58 -29.22
N ASN A 132 2.59 -10.33 -28.17
CA ASN A 132 2.08 -9.99 -26.84
C ASN A 132 2.85 -8.80 -26.20
N SER A 133 3.64 -8.08 -27.01
CA SER A 133 4.42 -6.89 -26.71
C SER A 133 3.78 -5.59 -27.21
N ALA A 134 2.66 -5.65 -27.92
CA ALA A 134 1.86 -4.47 -28.17
C ALA A 134 0.99 -4.24 -26.93
N GLU A 135 1.41 -3.33 -26.07
CA GLU A 135 0.54 -2.66 -25.10
C GLU A 135 -0.68 -2.11 -25.85
N LEU A 136 -1.75 -2.91 -25.90
CA LEU A 136 -3.06 -2.30 -25.80
C LEU A 136 -3.12 -1.82 -24.35
N SER A 137 -3.24 -0.52 -24.18
CA SER A 137 -3.50 0.21 -22.95
C SER A 137 -4.83 -0.25 -22.31
N ILE A 138 -4.92 -1.53 -21.98
CA ILE A 138 -6.01 -2.13 -21.24
C ILE A 138 -5.52 -2.09 -19.81
N THR A 139 -6.02 -1.12 -19.06
CA THR A 139 -5.90 -1.17 -17.61
C THR A 139 -6.57 -2.47 -17.16
N PRO A 140 -5.82 -3.47 -16.65
CA PRO A 140 -6.43 -4.71 -16.20
C PRO A 140 -7.34 -4.34 -15.03
N SER A 141 -8.64 -4.55 -15.16
CA SER A 141 -9.53 -4.41 -14.02
C SER A 141 -9.48 -5.69 -13.20
N PHE A 142 -9.37 -5.59 -11.88
CA PHE A 142 -9.32 -6.76 -11.01
C PHE A 142 -10.69 -7.05 -10.39
N LYS A 143 -10.99 -8.34 -10.21
CA LYS A 143 -12.08 -8.83 -9.36
C LYS A 143 -11.50 -9.48 -8.12
N TYR A 144 -12.18 -9.29 -7.00
CA TYR A 144 -11.91 -10.03 -5.77
C TYR A 144 -12.82 -11.27 -5.72
N PRO A 145 -12.27 -12.49 -5.93
CA PRO A 145 -13.07 -13.70 -5.87
C PRO A 145 -13.41 -14.03 -4.41
N ALA A 146 -14.69 -14.27 -4.12
CA ALA A 146 -15.14 -14.84 -2.86
C ALA A 146 -14.88 -16.36 -2.83
N ASN A 147 -13.62 -16.76 -2.94
CA ASN A 147 -13.21 -18.15 -2.84
C ASN A 147 -12.84 -18.51 -1.40
N ASP A 148 -12.87 -19.81 -1.07
CA ASP A 148 -12.58 -20.30 0.29
C ASP A 148 -11.20 -19.84 0.81
N ARG A 149 -10.25 -19.62 -0.10
CA ARG A 149 -8.88 -19.20 0.22
C ARG A 149 -8.81 -17.76 0.73
N ASN A 150 -9.40 -16.82 -0.02
CA ASN A 150 -9.47 -15.42 0.37
C ASN A 150 -10.29 -15.25 1.67
N LEU A 151 -11.37 -16.04 1.82
CA LEU A 151 -12.17 -16.07 3.04
C LEU A 151 -11.37 -16.57 4.25
N ASP A 152 -10.54 -17.61 4.09
CA ASP A 152 -9.63 -18.08 5.14
C ASP A 152 -8.66 -16.98 5.58
N ILE A 153 -8.00 -16.31 4.63
CA ILE A 153 -7.10 -15.19 4.90
C ILE A 153 -7.82 -14.05 5.62
N GLU A 154 -9.01 -13.64 5.17
CA GLU A 154 -9.80 -12.61 5.86
C GLU A 154 -10.23 -13.04 7.28
N SER A 155 -10.47 -14.32 7.50
CA SER A 155 -10.81 -14.87 8.82
C SER A 155 -9.61 -14.87 9.76
N ARG A 156 -8.42 -15.24 9.27
CA ARG A 156 -7.15 -15.18 10.02
C ARG A 156 -6.77 -13.74 10.33
N ALA A 157 -6.94 -12.83 9.37
CA ALA A 157 -6.72 -11.41 9.57
C ALA A 157 -7.59 -10.83 10.69
N ARG A 158 -8.85 -11.29 10.81
CA ARG A 158 -9.73 -10.90 11.92
C ARG A 158 -9.14 -11.30 13.27
N LEU A 159 -8.65 -12.53 13.37
CA LEU A 159 -8.09 -13.04 14.63
C LEU A 159 -6.80 -12.30 14.99
N LEU A 160 -5.99 -11.94 13.99
CA LEU A 160 -4.77 -11.15 14.18
C LEU A 160 -5.08 -9.74 14.69
N SER A 161 -6.09 -9.06 14.13
CA SER A 161 -6.46 -7.72 14.59
C SER A 161 -6.96 -7.73 16.05
N GLU A 162 -7.73 -8.75 16.43
CA GLU A 162 -8.21 -8.94 17.80
C GLU A 162 -7.05 -9.22 18.80
N LEU A 163 -5.95 -9.81 18.34
CA LEU A 163 -4.80 -10.20 19.17
C LEU A 163 -3.68 -9.15 19.23
N SER A 164 -3.71 -8.09 18.42
CA SER A 164 -2.57 -7.16 18.29
C SER A 164 -2.34 -6.33 19.57
N SER A 165 -1.45 -6.82 20.44
CA SER A 165 -1.15 -6.19 21.73
C SER A 165 -0.25 -4.97 21.59
N GLU A 166 0.65 -4.97 20.60
CA GLU A 166 1.62 -3.90 20.36
C GLU A 166 0.95 -2.61 19.85
N LEU A 167 0.12 -2.70 18.80
CA LEU A 167 -0.66 -1.55 18.32
C LEU A 167 -1.61 -1.03 19.40
N SER A 168 -2.26 -1.93 20.15
CA SER A 168 -3.12 -1.56 21.28
C SER A 168 -2.34 -0.83 22.38
N GLN A 169 -1.10 -1.23 22.65
CA GLN A 169 -0.25 -0.54 23.61
C GLN A 169 0.16 0.85 23.11
N ALA A 170 0.64 0.95 21.87
CA ALA A 170 1.02 2.23 21.27
C ALA A 170 -0.16 3.23 21.22
N LEU A 171 -1.37 2.74 20.93
CA LEU A 171 -2.59 3.54 20.97
C LEU A 171 -2.95 4.02 22.38
N ARG A 172 -2.76 3.19 23.41
CA ARG A 172 -3.03 3.56 24.82
C ARG A 172 -2.01 4.56 25.37
N GLU A 173 -0.77 4.46 24.95
CA GLU A 173 0.32 5.35 25.40
C GLU A 173 0.34 6.67 24.62
N LEU A 174 -0.50 6.83 23.59
CA LEU A 174 -0.54 8.02 22.75
C LEU A 174 -0.99 9.26 23.57
N PRO A 175 -0.15 10.30 23.68
CA PRO A 175 -0.49 11.55 24.38
C PRO A 175 -1.78 12.21 23.87
N TYR A 176 -2.42 13.04 24.68
CA TYR A 176 -3.71 13.67 24.33
C TYR A 176 -3.57 14.75 23.24
N ASP A 177 -2.54 15.59 23.32
CA ASP A 177 -2.33 16.70 22.38
C ASP A 177 -1.56 16.26 21.12
N PHE A 178 -1.81 16.96 20.01
CA PHE A 178 -1.21 16.65 18.70
C PHE A 178 0.32 16.69 18.72
N GLY A 179 0.93 17.75 19.26
CA GLY A 179 2.38 17.92 19.25
C GLY A 179 3.11 16.84 20.05
N SER A 180 2.59 16.50 21.23
CA SER A 180 3.12 15.40 22.04
C SER A 180 2.91 14.05 21.39
N ALA A 181 1.75 13.82 20.76
CA ALA A 181 1.47 12.59 20.01
C ALA A 181 2.43 12.43 18.82
N LEU A 182 2.67 13.50 18.06
CA LEU A 182 3.65 13.50 16.96
C LEU A 182 5.07 13.21 17.48
N ASN A 183 5.46 13.79 18.61
CA ASN A 183 6.79 13.53 19.20
C ASN A 183 6.92 12.09 19.70
N TYR A 184 5.85 11.54 20.30
CA TYR A 184 5.78 10.13 20.69
C TYR A 184 5.91 9.21 19.48
N LEU A 185 5.11 9.42 18.43
CA LEU A 185 5.12 8.59 17.22
C LEU A 185 6.46 8.66 16.47
N ARG A 186 7.08 9.84 16.41
CA ARG A 186 8.43 9.99 15.85
C ARG A 186 9.44 9.13 16.61
N LYS A 187 9.40 9.13 17.95
CA LYS A 187 10.29 8.32 18.79
C LYS A 187 9.98 6.84 18.69
N TYR A 188 8.69 6.49 18.60
CA TYR A 188 8.21 5.13 18.36
C TYR A 188 8.82 4.57 17.07
N ARG A 189 8.85 5.36 16.00
CA ARG A 189 9.52 5.05 14.72
C ARG A 189 11.03 5.31 14.69
N LYS A 190 11.64 5.71 15.81
CA LYS A 190 13.07 6.00 15.97
C LYS A 190 13.62 7.04 14.98
N LEU A 191 12.79 7.98 14.52
CA LEU A 191 13.18 9.01 13.56
C LEU A 191 13.75 10.25 14.24
N THR A 192 14.74 10.88 13.60
CA THR A 192 15.21 12.22 14.00
C THR A 192 14.31 13.30 13.37
N ASN A 193 14.37 14.55 13.88
CA ASN A 193 13.66 15.65 13.22
C ASN A 193 14.21 15.97 11.83
N GLN A 194 15.49 15.67 11.58
CA GLN A 194 16.10 15.83 10.26
C GLN A 194 15.56 14.77 9.30
N SER A 195 15.60 13.50 9.70
CA SER A 195 15.06 12.40 8.88
C SER A 195 13.58 12.60 8.57
N LEU A 196 12.78 13.02 9.57
CA LEU A 196 11.37 13.31 9.36
C LEU A 196 11.15 14.52 8.42
N SER A 197 12.00 15.54 8.51
CA SER A 197 11.99 16.70 7.61
C SER A 197 12.24 16.30 6.16
N ASP A 198 13.24 15.44 5.95
CA ASP A 198 13.59 14.95 4.62
C ASP A 198 12.47 14.06 4.04
N LEU A 199 11.95 13.11 4.82
CA LEU A 199 10.89 12.19 4.39
C LEU A 199 9.52 12.86 4.19
N SER A 200 9.20 13.89 4.98
CA SER A 200 7.90 14.57 4.94
C SER A 200 7.91 15.84 4.11
N LEU A 201 9.05 16.22 3.49
CA LEU A 201 9.24 17.47 2.74
C LEU A 201 8.90 18.75 3.52
N LEU A 202 8.89 18.69 4.86
CA LEU A 202 8.66 19.84 5.74
C LEU A 202 9.99 20.36 6.26
N SER A 203 10.07 21.63 6.66
CA SER A 203 11.29 22.11 7.33
C SER A 203 11.39 21.60 8.77
N VAL A 204 12.61 21.36 9.25
CA VAL A 204 12.90 21.00 10.65
C VAL A 204 12.26 21.99 11.63
N GLU A 205 12.29 23.28 11.30
CA GLU A 205 11.66 24.33 12.10
C GLU A 205 10.14 24.17 12.20
N TYR A 206 9.50 23.82 11.08
CA TYR A 206 8.05 23.61 11.04
C TYR A 206 7.66 22.37 11.84
N ILE A 207 8.41 21.27 11.72
CA ILE A 207 8.22 20.06 12.54
C ILE A 207 8.37 20.39 14.03
N SER A 208 9.39 21.18 14.41
CA SER A 208 9.56 21.61 15.80
C SER A 208 8.37 22.44 16.29
N LYS A 209 7.83 23.34 15.47
CA LYS A 209 6.62 24.12 15.81
C LYS A 209 5.38 23.21 15.98
N LEU A 210 5.23 22.19 15.15
CA LEU A 210 4.17 21.19 15.28
C LEU A 210 4.29 20.41 16.59
N GLN A 211 5.48 19.88 16.90
CA GLN A 211 5.75 19.10 18.11
C GLN A 211 5.54 19.91 19.40
N ASN A 212 5.81 21.20 19.37
CA ASN A 212 5.63 22.11 20.51
C ASN A 212 4.23 22.76 20.56
N ASN A 213 3.26 22.29 19.76
CA ASN A 213 1.90 22.84 19.69
C ASN A 213 1.83 24.34 19.36
N HIS A 214 2.85 24.91 18.70
CA HIS A 214 2.83 26.30 18.22
C HIS A 214 1.89 26.48 17.02
N ILE A 215 1.53 25.38 16.34
CA ILE A 215 0.56 25.34 15.25
C ILE A 215 -0.65 24.58 15.76
N LYS A 216 -1.76 25.31 15.98
CA LYS A 216 -2.96 24.75 16.58
C LYS A 216 -3.77 23.85 15.64
N GLU A 217 -3.75 24.18 14.34
CA GLU A 217 -4.54 23.47 13.32
C GLU A 217 -3.69 23.21 12.08
N PRO A 218 -2.88 22.15 12.06
CA PRO A 218 -2.16 21.76 10.86
C PRO A 218 -3.16 21.39 9.74
N SER A 219 -2.73 21.53 8.48
CA SER A 219 -3.54 21.11 7.34
C SER A 219 -3.65 19.59 7.29
N VAL A 220 -4.71 19.06 6.68
CA VAL A 220 -4.87 17.61 6.47
C VAL A 220 -3.66 17.04 5.72
N GLN A 221 -3.25 17.75 4.67
CA GLN A 221 -2.09 17.41 3.85
C GLN A 221 -0.80 17.26 4.67
N THR A 222 -0.57 18.16 5.62
CA THR A 222 0.61 18.11 6.51
C THR A 222 0.58 16.85 7.38
N VAL A 223 -0.59 16.53 7.95
CA VAL A 223 -0.73 15.37 8.84
C VAL A 223 -0.59 14.07 8.04
N VAL A 224 -1.20 14.00 6.86
CA VAL A 224 -1.07 12.84 5.94
C VAL A 224 0.39 12.63 5.51
N ALA A 225 1.10 13.70 5.14
CA ALA A 225 2.53 13.62 4.82
C ALA A 225 3.36 13.08 6.00
N LEU A 226 3.08 13.52 7.22
CA LEU A 226 3.76 13.02 8.42
C LEU A 226 3.46 11.53 8.67
N CYS A 227 2.21 11.09 8.47
CA CYS A 227 1.83 9.68 8.60
C CYS A 227 2.56 8.78 7.59
N ILE A 228 2.67 9.24 6.34
CA ILE A 228 3.38 8.52 5.26
C ILE A 228 4.89 8.50 5.54
N ALA A 229 5.48 9.64 5.90
CA ALA A 229 6.91 9.77 6.21
C ALA A 229 7.35 8.90 7.40
N MET A 230 6.43 8.59 8.31
CA MET A 230 6.67 7.69 9.46
C MET A 230 6.20 6.25 9.21
N SER A 231 5.68 5.94 8.01
CA SER A 231 5.05 4.66 7.64
C SER A 231 4.13 4.12 8.76
N LEU A 232 3.23 4.97 9.26
CA LEU A 232 2.36 4.63 10.39
C LEU A 232 1.24 3.67 9.99
N HIS A 233 0.91 2.74 10.90
CA HIS A 233 -0.30 1.93 10.78
C HIS A 233 -1.54 2.83 10.71
N PHE A 234 -2.55 2.39 9.95
CA PHE A 234 -3.77 3.15 9.72
C PHE A 234 -4.42 3.68 11.00
N GLN A 235 -4.49 2.84 12.05
CA GLN A 235 -5.11 3.21 13.32
C GLN A 235 -4.36 4.35 14.02
N LEU A 236 -3.02 4.34 14.02
CA LEU A 236 -2.21 5.42 14.61
C LEU A 236 -2.34 6.71 13.79
N SER A 237 -2.39 6.59 12.48
CA SER A 237 -2.60 7.71 11.56
C SER A 237 -3.96 8.38 11.76
N ASP A 238 -5.03 7.60 11.90
CA ASP A 238 -6.39 8.09 12.18
C ASP A 238 -6.46 8.81 13.54
N GLU A 239 -5.79 8.25 14.55
CA GLU A 239 -5.74 8.83 15.91
C GLU A 239 -4.92 10.14 15.93
N LEU A 240 -3.86 10.23 15.12
CA LEU A 240 -3.10 11.47 14.94
C LEU A 240 -3.91 12.55 14.20
N LEU A 241 -4.65 12.17 13.15
CA LEU A 241 -5.57 13.06 12.41
C LEU A 241 -6.64 13.64 13.34
N LYS A 242 -7.28 12.80 14.16
CA LYS A 242 -8.29 13.23 15.13
C LYS A 242 -7.74 14.26 16.11
N ARG A 243 -6.52 14.06 16.62
CA ARG A 243 -5.83 15.03 17.52
C ARG A 243 -5.50 16.35 16.84
N ALA A 244 -5.25 16.33 15.54
CA ALA A 244 -5.10 17.54 14.73
C ALA A 244 -6.43 18.27 14.45
N GLY A 245 -7.56 17.76 14.97
CA GLY A 245 -8.91 18.28 14.66
C GLY A 245 -9.34 17.98 13.23
N ARG A 246 -8.70 17.00 12.58
CA ARG A 246 -8.98 16.58 11.20
C ARG A 246 -9.64 15.21 11.20
N SER A 247 -10.44 14.96 10.18
CA SER A 247 -11.04 13.65 9.95
C SER A 247 -11.22 13.50 8.45
N LEU A 248 -10.72 12.39 7.91
CA LEU A 248 -11.01 11.97 6.55
C LEU A 248 -12.41 11.38 6.59
N ARG A 249 -13.44 12.22 6.44
CA ARG A 249 -14.83 11.79 6.57
C ARG A 249 -15.17 10.90 5.39
N SER A 250 -15.21 9.59 5.63
CA SER A 250 -15.85 8.56 4.81
C SER A 250 -16.09 8.94 3.35
N LEU A 251 -15.04 8.89 2.52
CA LEU A 251 -15.10 8.68 1.06
C LEU A 251 -16.00 9.63 0.23
N SER A 252 -16.50 10.75 0.77
CA SER A 252 -17.41 11.63 0.03
C SER A 252 -16.68 12.54 -0.98
N THR A 253 -15.36 12.60 -0.90
CA THR A 253 -14.49 13.40 -1.76
C THR A 253 -13.34 12.51 -2.22
N ASP A 254 -13.04 12.53 -3.52
CA ASP A 254 -11.97 11.72 -4.13
C ASP A 254 -10.62 11.95 -3.44
N GLU A 255 -10.39 13.16 -2.92
CA GLU A 255 -9.22 13.54 -2.11
C GLU A 255 -9.09 12.74 -0.81
N ASP A 256 -10.15 12.64 0.00
CA ASP A 256 -10.13 11.89 1.27
C ASP A 256 -9.93 10.39 1.05
N MET A 257 -10.46 9.85 -0.06
CA MET A 257 -10.22 8.47 -0.45
C MET A 257 -8.75 8.25 -0.76
N LEU A 258 -8.16 9.16 -1.54
CA LEU A 258 -6.77 9.06 -1.96
C LEU A 258 -5.81 9.19 -0.77
N TYR A 259 -6.09 10.07 0.19
CA TYR A 259 -5.31 10.15 1.43
C TYR A 259 -5.37 8.87 2.27
N ASN A 260 -6.56 8.25 2.40
CA ASN A 260 -6.67 6.96 3.08
C ASN A 260 -5.86 5.86 2.37
N LEU A 261 -5.92 5.83 1.04
CA LEU A 261 -5.17 4.87 0.23
C LEU A 261 -3.64 5.06 0.42
N MET A 262 -3.16 6.29 0.46
CA MET A 262 -1.75 6.62 0.70
C MET A 262 -1.30 6.21 2.10
N ILE A 263 -2.12 6.42 3.13
CA ILE A 263 -1.82 5.95 4.50
C ILE A 263 -1.73 4.42 4.54
N LEU A 264 -2.66 3.72 3.88
CA LEU A 264 -2.67 2.25 3.82
C LEU A 264 -1.47 1.68 3.06
N SER A 265 -0.90 2.44 2.13
CA SER A 265 0.25 2.06 1.30
C SER A 265 1.53 2.79 1.70
N SER A 266 1.60 3.35 2.90
CA SER A 266 2.73 4.17 3.39
C SER A 266 4.05 3.41 3.55
N SER A 267 4.05 2.09 3.41
CA SER A 267 5.27 1.26 3.39
C SER A 267 5.93 1.21 2.01
N ASP A 268 5.15 1.55 1.00
CA ASP A 268 5.41 1.28 -0.40
C ASP A 268 5.69 2.57 -1.20
N TYR A 269 5.17 3.71 -0.74
CA TYR A 269 5.23 5.00 -1.42
C TYR A 269 5.78 6.08 -0.50
N THR A 270 6.62 6.95 -1.05
CA THR A 270 7.10 8.15 -0.35
C THR A 270 6.12 9.32 -0.51
N VAL A 271 6.37 10.41 0.21
CA VAL A 271 5.56 11.64 0.06
C VAL A 271 5.68 12.23 -1.34
N GLU A 272 6.85 12.11 -1.98
CA GLU A 272 7.08 12.48 -3.38
C GLU A 272 6.22 11.66 -4.35
N ASP A 273 6.21 10.34 -4.19
CA ASP A 273 5.39 9.45 -5.02
C ASP A 273 3.91 9.81 -4.87
N CYS A 274 3.46 10.02 -3.63
CA CYS A 274 2.10 10.45 -3.34
C CYS A 274 1.78 11.82 -3.96
N ASN A 275 2.71 12.78 -3.92
CA ASN A 275 2.54 14.07 -4.57
C ASN A 275 2.39 13.93 -6.08
N GLN A 276 3.18 13.07 -6.72
CA GLN A 276 3.05 12.82 -8.16
C GLN A 276 1.65 12.27 -8.48
N ILE A 277 1.17 11.30 -7.70
CA ILE A 277 -0.18 10.74 -7.86
C ILE A 277 -1.26 11.82 -7.68
N LEU A 278 -1.12 12.72 -6.69
CA LEU A 278 -2.07 13.83 -6.48
C LEU A 278 -2.10 14.78 -7.67
N LEU A 279 -0.94 15.16 -8.19
CA LEU A 279 -0.81 16.07 -9.34
C LEU A 279 -1.42 15.46 -10.60
N GLU A 280 -1.22 14.17 -10.84
CA GLU A 280 -1.86 13.44 -11.96
C GLU A 280 -3.40 13.44 -11.86
N ASN A 281 -3.95 13.51 -10.65
CA ASN A 281 -5.39 13.59 -10.38
C ASN A 281 -5.90 15.04 -10.23
N ASN A 282 -5.09 16.06 -10.58
CA ASN A 282 -5.41 17.48 -10.44
C ASN A 282 -5.71 17.93 -8.99
N LEU A 283 -5.11 17.26 -8.01
CA LEU A 283 -5.21 17.59 -6.59
C LEU A 283 -3.94 18.31 -6.10
N PRO A 284 -4.04 19.15 -5.05
CA PRO A 284 -2.87 19.79 -4.48
C PRO A 284 -1.93 18.74 -3.85
N PRO A 285 -0.59 18.93 -3.95
CA PRO A 285 0.36 18.04 -3.30
C PRO A 285 0.23 18.14 -1.77
N LEU A 286 0.67 17.10 -1.07
CA LEU A 286 0.66 17.03 0.39
C LEU A 286 1.56 18.13 0.98
N THR A 287 2.82 18.10 0.61
CA THR A 287 3.86 19.03 1.06
C THR A 287 4.89 19.16 -0.04
N ILE A 288 5.54 20.31 -0.13
CA ILE A 288 6.59 20.54 -1.11
C ILE A 288 7.79 21.07 -0.32
N LYS A 289 8.97 20.56 -0.64
CA LYS A 289 10.20 21.16 -0.13
C LYS A 289 10.21 22.60 -0.59
N LYS A 290 10.08 23.56 0.33
CA LYS A 290 10.44 24.93 0.02
C LYS A 290 11.94 24.87 -0.25
N ASP A 291 12.32 24.94 -1.54
CA ASP A 291 13.68 25.29 -1.88
C ASP A 291 14.00 26.52 -1.05
N SER A 292 15.05 26.41 -0.23
CA SER A 292 15.71 27.55 0.36
C SER A 292 16.11 28.43 -0.81
N SER A 293 15.21 29.35 -1.16
CA SER A 293 15.41 30.36 -2.17
C SER A 293 16.72 31.06 -1.85
N ILE A 294 17.57 31.06 -2.87
CA ILE A 294 18.77 31.89 -3.06
C ILE A 294 18.61 33.26 -2.42
#